data_AF-A0A7S1CV93-F1
#
_entry.id   AF-A0A7S1CV93-F1
#
_cell.length_a   1.000
_cell.length_b   1.000
_cell.length_c   1.000
_cell.angle_alpha   90.00
_cell.angle_beta   90.00
_cell.angle_gamma   90.00
#
_symmetry.space_group_name_H-M   'P 1'
#
loop_
_entity.id
_entity.type
_entity.pdbx_description
1 polymer ?
#
loop_
_entity_poly.entity_id
_entity_poly.type
_entity_poly.pdbx_seq_one_letter_code
_entity_poly.pdbx_strand_id
1 'polypeptide(L)'
;ENIDHHDPTYVRRHALRFTRHPAGENISVCAKRPGRGDEGFYGMTGLRKIRIVNQTAQPTRVLCIIYTYSERHDIVRAVAETYGQRCDGFLAASNKTEREIGAFNIPHSGEESYHNMWQKVRSIWQYVHDHYR
;
A
#
# COMPACT_ATOMS: atom_id res chain seq x y z
N GLU A 1 1.63 33.18 6.98
CA GLU A 1 2.35 32.59 5.84
C GLU A 1 1.39 31.79 5.00
N ASN A 2 1.45 31.93 3.67
CA ASN A 2 0.52 31.31 2.72
C ASN A 2 0.91 29.84 2.54
N ILE A 3 0.08 28.90 2.99
CA ILE A 3 0.34 27.46 2.89
C ILE A 3 -0.10 27.01 1.50
N ASP A 4 0.86 26.67 0.65
CA ASP A 4 0.57 26.00 -0.61
C ASP A 4 0.22 24.53 -0.33
N HIS A 5 -1.08 24.21 -0.40
CA HIS A 5 -1.61 22.88 -0.14
C HIS A 5 -1.23 21.84 -1.20
N HIS A 6 -0.57 22.25 -2.29
CA HIS A 6 -0.17 21.36 -3.39
C HIS A 6 1.33 21.00 -3.41
N ASP A 7 2.16 21.50 -2.48
CA ASP A 7 3.57 21.10 -2.40
C ASP A 7 3.72 19.69 -1.77
N PRO A 8 4.10 18.65 -2.54
CA PRO A 8 4.25 17.28 -2.03
C PRO A 8 5.44 17.13 -1.06
N THR A 9 6.36 18.09 -1.03
CA THR A 9 7.50 18.10 -0.12
C THR A 9 7.19 18.79 1.21
N TYR A 10 6.09 19.53 1.31
CA TYR A 10 5.67 20.23 2.51
C TYR A 10 5.47 19.26 3.69
N VAL A 11 4.80 18.13 3.45
CA VAL A 11 4.54 17.09 4.47
C VAL A 11 5.84 16.46 4.97
N ARG A 12 6.85 16.35 4.11
CA ARG A 12 8.17 15.78 4.48
C ARG A 12 8.97 16.74 5.36
N ARG A 13 8.90 18.04 5.05
CA ARG A 13 9.59 19.11 5.81
C ARG A 13 8.88 19.45 7.12
N HIS A 14 7.56 19.27 7.16
CA HIS A 14 6.71 19.51 8.33
C HIS A 14 6.09 18.21 8.84
N ALA A 15 6.89 17.13 8.89
CA ALA A 15 6.43 15.84 9.37
C ALA A 15 5.92 15.98 10.81
N LEU A 16 4.60 15.95 10.96
CA LEU A 16 3.96 16.10 12.26
C LEU A 16 4.36 14.92 13.14
N ARG A 17 4.76 15.20 14.38
CA ARG A 17 4.87 14.15 15.40
C ARG A 17 3.57 13.37 15.46
N PHE A 18 3.67 12.05 15.32
CA PHE A 18 2.54 11.16 15.52
C PHE A 18 2.12 11.24 16.99
N THR A 19 1.04 11.97 17.27
CA THR A 19 0.44 12.02 18.60
C THR A 19 -0.66 10.98 18.69
N ARG A 20 -0.56 10.13 19.71
CA ARG A 20 -1.49 9.03 20.01
C ARG A 20 -2.83 9.60 20.47
N HIS A 21 -3.92 9.00 20.01
CA HIS A 21 -5.25 9.19 20.60
C HIS A 21 -5.69 7.86 21.21
N PRO A 22 -6.15 7.83 22.47
CA PRO A 22 -6.72 6.62 23.07
C PRO A 22 -8.10 6.32 22.45
N ALA A 23 -8.38 5.04 22.25
CA ALA A 23 -9.66 4.58 21.71
C ALA A 23 -10.85 5.04 22.58
N GLY A 24 -11.86 5.66 21.95
CA GLY A 24 -13.07 6.16 22.61
C GLY A 24 -13.17 7.69 22.73
N GLU A 25 -12.18 8.44 22.24
CA GLU A 25 -12.24 9.90 22.19
C GLU A 25 -13.21 10.34 21.06
N ASN A 26 -14.32 10.98 21.43
CA ASN A 26 -15.33 11.52 20.48
C ASN A 26 -14.78 12.75 19.77
N ILE A 27 -13.92 12.53 18.78
CA ILE A 27 -13.36 13.58 17.94
C ILE A 27 -14.10 13.56 16.60
N SER A 28 -14.66 14.70 16.19
CA SER A 28 -15.27 14.91 14.87
C SER A 28 -14.34 14.42 13.75
N VAL A 29 -14.91 13.85 12.69
CA VAL A 29 -14.17 13.37 11.51
C VAL A 29 -13.29 14.46 10.90
N CYS A 30 -13.69 15.73 11.00
CA CYS A 30 -12.91 16.88 10.53
C CYS A 30 -11.83 17.33 11.53
N ALA A 31 -11.92 16.90 12.79
CA ALA A 31 -10.92 17.18 13.83
C ALA A 31 -9.84 16.08 13.92
N LYS A 32 -10.09 14.87 13.39
CA LYS A 32 -9.05 13.86 13.17
C LYS A 32 -8.26 14.21 11.90
N ARG A 33 -6.98 14.58 12.05
CA ARG A 33 -6.08 14.80 10.90
C ARG A 33 -5.99 13.51 10.06
N PRO A 34 -5.91 13.59 8.71
CA PRO A 34 -5.68 12.42 7.87
C PRO A 34 -4.50 11.59 8.38
N GLY A 35 -4.69 10.28 8.54
CA GLY A 35 -3.68 9.36 9.07
C GLY A 35 -3.63 9.21 10.60
N ARG A 36 -4.55 9.83 11.37
CA ARG A 36 -4.71 9.61 12.81
C ARG A 36 -5.98 8.82 13.14
N GLY A 37 -5.96 7.53 12.81
CA GLY A 37 -6.94 6.56 13.29
C GLY A 37 -6.50 5.92 14.61
N ASP A 38 -7.44 5.27 15.29
CA ASP A 38 -7.16 4.48 16.49
C ASP A 38 -6.61 3.10 16.05
N GLU A 39 -5.31 2.86 16.28
CA GLU A 39 -4.64 1.61 15.94
C GLU A 39 -4.87 0.57 17.05
N GLY A 40 -5.37 -0.62 16.70
CA GLY A 40 -5.64 -1.70 17.66
C GLY A 40 -4.37 -2.37 18.18
N PHE A 41 -4.48 -3.14 19.28
CA PHE A 41 -3.37 -3.88 19.89
C PHE A 41 -2.57 -4.74 18.88
N TYR A 42 -3.28 -5.44 17.99
CA TYR A 42 -2.65 -6.28 16.96
C TYR A 42 -1.92 -5.47 15.90
N GLY A 43 -2.49 -4.34 15.47
CA GLY A 43 -1.83 -3.44 14.51
C GLY A 43 -0.57 -2.80 15.10
N MET A 44 -0.62 -2.38 16.36
CA MET A 44 0.54 -1.89 17.11
C MET A 44 1.67 -2.94 17.23
N THR A 45 1.30 -4.20 17.41
CA THR A 45 2.28 -5.32 17.44
C THR A 45 2.90 -5.56 16.07
N GLY A 46 2.12 -5.43 14.99
CA GLY A 46 2.62 -5.46 13.62
C GLY A 46 3.62 -4.34 13.32
N LEU A 47 3.27 -3.09 13.65
CA LEU A 47 4.12 -1.91 13.41
C LEU A 47 5.46 -1.98 14.16
N ARG A 48 5.51 -2.57 15.36
CA ARG A 48 6.76 -2.77 16.10
C ARG A 48 7.75 -3.70 15.39
N LYS A 49 7.27 -4.63 14.57
CA LYS A 49 8.13 -5.50 13.74
C LYS A 49 8.76 -4.75 12.57
N ILE A 50 8.19 -3.61 12.18
CA ILE A 50 8.75 -2.67 11.20
C ILE A 50 9.84 -1.79 11.84
N ARG A 51 10.32 -2.09 13.06
CA ARG A 51 11.53 -1.44 13.60
C ARG A 51 12.61 -1.53 12.53
N ILE A 52 12.96 -0.35 12.02
CA ILE A 52 13.95 -0.14 10.97
C ILE A 52 15.16 -1.00 11.33
N VAL A 53 15.43 -1.99 10.49
CA VAL A 53 16.61 -2.83 10.64
C VAL A 53 17.79 -1.88 10.76
N ASN A 54 18.59 -2.02 11.83
CA ASN A 54 19.74 -1.14 12.05
C ASN A 54 20.54 -1.05 10.74
N GLN A 55 20.95 0.16 10.37
CA GLN A 55 21.57 0.53 9.07
C GLN A 55 22.82 -0.30 8.66
N THR A 56 23.27 -1.22 9.52
CA THR A 56 24.34 -2.18 9.28
C THR A 56 23.88 -3.49 8.61
N ALA A 57 22.57 -3.74 8.52
CA ALA A 57 22.04 -4.86 7.74
C ALA A 57 21.95 -4.48 6.26
N GLN A 58 22.14 -5.48 5.38
CA GLN A 58 21.87 -5.37 3.95
C GLN A 58 20.56 -4.61 3.69
N PRO A 59 20.48 -3.74 2.67
CA PRO A 59 19.27 -2.97 2.40
C PRO A 59 18.08 -3.92 2.24
N THR A 60 17.09 -3.80 3.12
CA THR A 60 15.85 -4.58 3.05
C THR A 60 15.10 -4.20 1.78
N ARG A 61 14.93 -5.17 0.87
CA ARG A 61 14.14 -4.96 -0.35
C ARG A 61 12.65 -5.15 -0.07
N VAL A 62 11.82 -4.29 -0.65
CA VAL A 62 10.36 -4.32 -0.49
C VAL A 62 9.70 -4.62 -1.84
N LEU A 63 8.94 -5.72 -1.88
CA LEU A 63 8.06 -6.06 -3.00
C LEU A 63 6.64 -5.55 -2.70
N CYS A 64 6.12 -4.69 -3.57
CA CYS A 64 4.76 -4.17 -3.50
C CYS A 64 3.86 -4.89 -4.49
N ILE A 65 2.84 -5.56 -3.97
CA ILE A 65 1.86 -6.30 -4.76
C ILE A 65 0.51 -5.62 -4.62
N ILE A 66 -0.05 -5.15 -5.72
CA ILE A 66 -1.34 -4.47 -5.77
C ILE A 66 -2.37 -5.43 -6.34
N TYR A 67 -3.34 -5.84 -5.52
CA TYR A 67 -4.53 -6.53 -6.00
C TYR A 67 -5.41 -5.53 -6.75
N THR A 68 -5.71 -5.77 -8.03
CA THR A 68 -6.50 -4.84 -8.86
C THR A 68 -7.25 -5.59 -9.96
N TYR A 69 -8.00 -4.90 -10.80
CA TYR A 69 -8.64 -5.44 -12.00
C TYR A 69 -8.73 -4.35 -13.07
N SER A 70 -9.11 -4.72 -14.30
CA SER A 70 -9.03 -3.87 -15.48
C SER A 70 -9.70 -2.50 -15.35
N GLU A 71 -10.80 -2.38 -14.61
CA GLU A 71 -11.52 -1.10 -14.45
C GLU A 71 -10.87 -0.16 -13.43
N ARG A 72 -9.83 -0.60 -12.71
CA ARG A 72 -9.11 0.18 -11.70
C ARG A 72 -7.66 0.48 -12.10
N HIS A 73 -7.34 0.34 -13.37
CA HIS A 73 -6.00 0.64 -13.89
C HIS A 73 -5.61 2.12 -13.74
N ASP A 74 -6.60 3.02 -13.67
CA ASP A 74 -6.41 4.44 -13.30
C ASP A 74 -5.86 4.60 -11.88
N ILE A 75 -6.37 3.84 -10.91
CA ILE A 75 -5.88 3.84 -9.53
C ILE A 75 -4.48 3.22 -9.46
N VAL A 76 -4.25 2.15 -10.20
CA VAL A 76 -2.92 1.51 -10.30
C VAL A 76 -1.89 2.48 -10.84
N ARG A 77 -2.25 3.30 -11.84
CA ARG A 77 -1.40 4.36 -12.36
C ARG A 77 -1.02 5.36 -11.27
N ALA A 78 -2.00 5.84 -10.50
CA ALA A 78 -1.71 6.74 -9.37
C ALA A 78 -0.79 6.09 -8.32
N VAL A 79 -0.96 4.78 -8.05
CA VAL A 79 -0.06 4.03 -7.16
C VAL A 79 1.36 3.97 -7.73
N ALA A 80 1.50 3.59 -9.00
CA ALA A 80 2.77 3.48 -9.70
C ALA A 80 3.50 4.83 -9.81
N GLU A 81 2.77 5.93 -9.94
CA GLU A 81 3.31 7.29 -10.03
C GLU A 81 3.65 7.91 -8.65
N THR A 82 3.17 7.32 -7.56
CA THR A 82 3.36 7.86 -6.21
C THR A 82 4.28 6.99 -5.35
N TYR A 83 3.71 6.16 -4.47
CA TYR A 83 4.49 5.37 -3.53
C TYR A 83 5.05 4.08 -4.15
N GLY A 84 4.49 3.59 -5.26
CA GLY A 84 4.95 2.39 -5.95
C GLY A 84 6.40 2.48 -6.42
N GLN A 85 6.88 3.67 -6.79
CA GLN A 85 8.27 3.91 -7.20
C GLN A 85 9.30 3.70 -6.07
N ARG A 86 8.83 3.63 -4.81
CA ARG A 86 9.71 3.40 -3.64
C ARG A 86 9.91 1.92 -3.33
N CYS A 87 9.20 1.04 -4.03
CA CYS A 87 9.33 -0.40 -3.87
C CYS A 87 10.46 -0.91 -4.78
N ASP A 88 11.26 -1.86 -4.30
CA ASP A 88 12.30 -2.52 -5.11
C ASP A 88 11.69 -3.43 -6.19
N GLY A 89 10.49 -3.94 -5.94
CA GLY A 89 9.68 -4.66 -6.91
C GLY A 89 8.23 -4.18 -6.87
N PHE A 90 7.58 -4.15 -8.03
CA PHE A 90 6.19 -3.73 -8.16
C PHE A 90 5.42 -4.70 -9.09
N LEU A 91 4.27 -5.16 -8.62
CA LEU A 91 3.38 -6.03 -9.38
C LEU A 91 1.93 -5.59 -9.16
N ALA A 92 1.24 -5.15 -10.21
CA ALA A 92 -0.20 -4.95 -10.16
C ALA A 92 -0.93 -6.18 -10.72
N ALA A 93 -1.44 -7.02 -9.83
CA ALA A 93 -2.15 -8.25 -10.14
C ALA A 93 -3.56 -7.97 -10.67
N SER A 94 -3.77 -8.11 -11.98
CA SER A 94 -5.00 -7.77 -12.69
C SER A 94 -5.57 -8.98 -13.46
N ASN A 95 -6.72 -8.79 -14.11
CA ASN A 95 -7.28 -9.70 -15.14
C ASN A 95 -6.90 -9.26 -16.56
N LYS A 96 -6.22 -8.11 -16.71
CA LYS A 96 -5.75 -7.58 -17.99
C LYS A 96 -4.32 -7.09 -17.84
N THR A 97 -3.48 -7.44 -18.81
CA THR A 97 -2.08 -6.96 -18.83
C THR A 97 -2.02 -5.56 -19.42
N GLU A 98 -1.37 -4.65 -18.72
CA GLU A 98 -1.04 -3.30 -19.18
C GLU A 98 0.36 -2.94 -18.69
N ARG A 99 1.32 -3.01 -19.62
CA ARG A 99 2.76 -2.96 -19.30
C ARG A 99 3.20 -1.61 -18.74
N GLU A 100 2.57 -0.52 -19.19
CA GLU A 100 2.94 0.84 -18.80
C GLU A 100 2.78 1.10 -17.29
N ILE A 101 1.80 0.45 -16.67
CA ILE A 101 1.47 0.61 -15.24
C ILE A 101 1.86 -0.61 -14.41
N GLY A 102 2.61 -1.56 -14.98
CA GLY A 102 3.00 -2.80 -14.30
C GLY A 102 1.83 -3.75 -13.98
N ALA A 103 0.69 -3.61 -14.67
CA ALA A 103 -0.45 -4.50 -14.51
C ALA A 103 -0.22 -5.80 -15.30
N PHE A 104 -0.34 -6.92 -14.61
CA PHE A 104 -0.13 -8.25 -15.16
C PHE A 104 -1.41 -9.07 -15.01
N ASN A 105 -1.83 -9.72 -16.10
CA ASN A 105 -2.95 -10.64 -16.04
C ASN A 105 -2.55 -11.89 -15.28
N ILE A 106 -3.19 -12.14 -14.14
CA ILE A 106 -3.03 -13.34 -13.33
C ILE A 106 -4.29 -14.20 -13.50
N PRO A 107 -4.21 -15.25 -14.34
CA PRO A 107 -5.30 -16.19 -14.48
C PRO A 107 -5.60 -16.84 -13.13
N HIS A 108 -6.88 -16.93 -12.80
CA HIS A 108 -7.36 -17.59 -11.61
C HIS A 108 -8.66 -18.32 -11.94
N SER A 109 -9.03 -19.30 -11.11
CA SER A 109 -10.24 -20.08 -11.31
C SER A 109 -11.47 -19.24 -10.97
N GLY A 110 -12.47 -19.24 -11.86
CA GLY A 110 -13.74 -18.53 -11.67
C GLY A 110 -13.72 -17.09 -12.21
N GLU A 111 -14.80 -16.36 -11.94
CA GLU A 111 -14.98 -14.98 -12.40
C GLU A 111 -14.14 -13.98 -11.58
N GLU A 112 -13.70 -12.89 -12.22
CA GLU A 112 -13.11 -11.74 -11.53
C GLU A 112 -14.20 -10.98 -10.77
N SER A 113 -14.46 -11.38 -9.52
CA SER A 113 -15.48 -10.75 -8.68
C SER A 113 -15.06 -10.73 -7.21
N TYR A 114 -15.73 -9.88 -6.42
CA TYR A 114 -15.51 -9.79 -4.98
C TYR A 114 -15.70 -11.14 -4.28
N HIS A 115 -16.70 -11.92 -4.70
CA HIS A 115 -17.00 -13.24 -4.12
C HIS A 115 -15.93 -14.29 -4.45
N ASN A 116 -15.09 -14.06 -5.45
CA ASN A 116 -14.03 -14.97 -5.88
C ASN A 116 -12.61 -14.42 -5.61
N MET A 117 -12.48 -13.35 -4.81
CA MET A 117 -11.18 -12.74 -4.48
C MET A 117 -10.16 -13.74 -3.95
N TRP A 118 -10.61 -14.73 -3.18
CA TRP A 118 -9.74 -15.74 -2.60
C TRP A 118 -8.95 -16.52 -3.64
N GLN A 119 -9.58 -16.94 -4.75
CA GLN A 119 -8.88 -17.70 -5.79
C GLN A 119 -7.84 -16.85 -6.51
N LYS A 120 -8.13 -15.57 -6.71
CA LYS A 120 -7.17 -14.63 -7.26
C LYS A 120 -5.99 -14.41 -6.32
N VAL A 121 -6.23 -14.19 -5.03
CA VAL A 121 -5.17 -14.05 -4.02
C VAL A 121 -4.24 -15.27 -4.01
N ARG A 122 -4.80 -16.49 -4.05
CA ARG A 122 -3.99 -17.72 -4.16
C ARG A 122 -3.11 -17.73 -5.41
N SER A 123 -3.66 -17.34 -6.55
CA SER A 123 -2.95 -17.31 -7.83
C SER A 123 -1.83 -16.26 -7.83
N ILE A 124 -2.05 -15.11 -7.20
CA ILE A 124 -1.04 -14.07 -6.99
C ILE A 124 0.13 -14.61 -6.17
N TRP A 125 -0.15 -15.25 -5.03
CA TRP A 125 0.91 -15.77 -4.17
C TRP A 125 1.69 -16.92 -4.82
N GLN A 126 1.01 -17.78 -5.59
CA GLN A 126 1.69 -18.81 -6.39
C GLN A 126 2.66 -18.17 -7.40
N TYR A 127 2.19 -17.18 -8.17
CA TYR A 127 3.03 -16.45 -9.12
C TYR A 127 4.24 -15.81 -8.45
N VAL A 128 4.03 -15.16 -7.30
CA VAL A 128 5.11 -14.47 -6.57
C VAL A 128 6.14 -15.45 -6.04
N HIS A 129 5.69 -16.58 -5.47
CA HIS A 129 6.58 -17.63 -4.99
C HIS A 129 7.47 -18.20 -6.10
N ASP A 130 6.92 -18.36 -7.30
CA ASP A 130 7.64 -18.99 -8.41
C ASP A 130 8.62 -18.03 -9.11
N HIS A 131 8.44 -16.70 -8.99
CA HIS A 131 9.21 -15.70 -9.74
C HIS A 131 10.10 -14.78 -8.88
N TYR A 132 9.81 -14.60 -7.58
CA TYR A 132 10.47 -13.59 -6.73
C TYR A 132 10.99 -14.12 -5.39
N ARG A 133 11.27 -15.43 -5.32
CA ARG A 133 11.82 -16.09 -4.12
C ARG A 133 13.33 -15.88 -3.96
#